data_AF-A0A673FWQ0-F1
#
_entry.id   AF-A0A673FWQ0-F1
#
_cell.length_a   1.000
_cell.length_b   1.000
_cell.length_c   1.000
_cell.angle_alpha   90.00
_cell.angle_beta   90.00
_cell.angle_gamma   90.00
#
_symmetry.space_group_name_H-M   'P 1'
#
loop_
_entity.id
_entity.type
_entity.pdbx_description
1 polymer ?
#
loop_
_entity_poly.entity_id
_entity_poly.type
_entity_poly.pdbx_seq_one_letter_code
_entity_poly.pdbx_strand_id
1 'polypeptide(L)'
;MKLLILAALLGLSLAQFNPNTRDGKTAIVHLFEWRWADIAAECERYLGPNGFGGVQVFLNAALYVFMIKNWGEGWGFMSSDKSLVFVDNHDNQRGHGAGGASIVTFWDARLYKMAVAFMLAHPYGFTRVMSSYRWDRNIVNGVDQNDWQGPPSNGDGSTKPVPINPDSTCGDGWVCEHRWRQIKNMVAFRNVVNGQAFSNWWDNGDNQISFSRGNKGFLVINNDDWELNETLNTGLPGGTYCDVISGQKESGRCTGKEVVVGGDGRASFRISNQEEDPFIAIHADSKL
;
A
#
# COMPACT_ATOMS: atom_id res chain seq x y z
N MET A 1 7.58 -22.69 -46.14
CA MET A 1 8.16 -23.42 -45.00
C MET A 1 9.15 -22.62 -44.15
N LYS A 2 9.86 -21.61 -44.68
CA LYS A 2 10.77 -20.76 -43.87
C LYS A 2 10.09 -19.64 -43.05
N LEU A 3 8.86 -19.21 -43.40
CA LEU A 3 8.14 -18.17 -42.64
C LEU A 3 7.43 -18.67 -41.37
N LEU A 4 7.11 -19.97 -41.29
CA LEU A 4 6.38 -20.55 -40.14
C LEU A 4 7.28 -20.84 -38.94
N ILE A 5 8.60 -20.94 -39.15
CA ILE A 5 9.57 -21.21 -38.07
C ILE A 5 9.92 -19.91 -37.32
N LEU A 6 9.81 -18.74 -37.96
CA LEU A 6 10.11 -17.46 -37.31
C LEU A 6 9.01 -17.04 -36.29
N ALA A 7 7.76 -17.45 -36.52
CA ALA A 7 6.67 -17.20 -35.58
C ALA A 7 6.74 -18.08 -34.31
N ALA A 8 7.36 -19.25 -34.41
CA ALA A 8 7.54 -20.16 -33.28
C ALA A 8 8.67 -19.75 -32.32
N LEU A 9 9.57 -18.83 -32.74
CA LEU A 9 10.66 -18.32 -31.90
C LEU A 9 10.33 -16.98 -31.21
N LEU A 10 9.18 -16.37 -31.52
CA LEU A 10 8.68 -15.15 -30.88
C LEU A 10 7.61 -15.42 -29.80
N GLY A 11 7.14 -16.65 -29.67
CA GLY A 11 6.20 -17.06 -28.63
C GLY A 11 6.93 -17.82 -27.52
N LEU A 12 6.83 -17.34 -26.28
CA LEU A 12 7.33 -17.96 -25.04
C LEU A 12 8.77 -17.61 -24.63
N SER A 13 9.12 -16.33 -24.67
CA SER A 13 9.96 -15.75 -23.61
C SER A 13 9.12 -14.85 -22.73
N LEU A 14 7.99 -15.36 -22.24
CA LEU A 14 7.47 -14.86 -20.96
C LEU A 14 8.46 -15.38 -19.93
N ALA A 15 9.47 -14.56 -19.59
CA ALA A 15 10.22 -14.78 -18.38
C ALA A 15 9.19 -14.71 -17.25
N GLN A 16 8.72 -15.88 -16.80
CA GLN A 16 7.69 -15.97 -15.78
C GLN A 16 8.32 -15.49 -14.47
N PHE A 17 8.12 -14.20 -14.16
CA PHE A 17 8.35 -13.69 -12.83
C PHE A 17 7.40 -14.43 -11.88
N ASN A 18 7.93 -15.41 -11.16
CA ASN A 18 7.20 -16.10 -10.10
C ASN A 18 7.68 -15.53 -8.76
N PRO A 19 6.85 -14.71 -8.07
CA PRO A 19 7.21 -14.16 -6.77
C PRO A 19 7.22 -15.22 -5.65
N ASN A 20 6.90 -16.48 -5.95
CA ASN A 20 6.79 -17.61 -5.01
C ASN A 20 5.81 -17.34 -3.86
N THR A 21 4.78 -16.54 -4.10
CA THR A 21 3.67 -16.33 -3.18
C THR A 21 2.56 -17.33 -3.42
N ARG A 22 1.71 -17.58 -2.41
CA ARG A 22 0.45 -18.30 -2.63
C ARG A 22 -0.42 -17.54 -3.63
N ASP A 23 -1.18 -18.28 -4.43
CA ASP A 23 -2.08 -17.71 -5.43
C ASP A 23 -2.97 -16.61 -4.84
N GLY A 24 -3.07 -15.50 -5.57
CA GLY A 24 -3.85 -14.34 -5.18
C GLY A 24 -3.16 -13.37 -4.20
N LYS A 25 -1.98 -13.70 -3.65
CA LYS A 25 -1.24 -12.80 -2.74
C LYS A 25 -0.15 -12.03 -3.47
N THR A 26 -0.21 -10.70 -3.40
CA THR A 26 0.59 -9.81 -4.28
C THR A 26 1.36 -8.71 -3.55
N ALA A 27 1.31 -8.70 -2.22
CA ALA A 27 2.10 -7.78 -1.39
C ALA A 27 2.88 -8.55 -0.32
N ILE A 28 4.09 -8.08 -0.02
CA ILE A 28 4.92 -8.57 1.09
C ILE A 28 5.14 -7.45 2.11
N VAL A 29 5.62 -7.79 3.30
CA VAL A 29 5.99 -6.82 4.34
C VAL A 29 7.47 -6.92 4.67
N HIS A 30 8.12 -5.78 4.93
CA HIS A 30 9.46 -5.70 5.48
C HIS A 30 9.38 -5.58 6.99
N LEU A 31 9.61 -6.69 7.71
CA LEU A 31 9.71 -6.70 9.17
C LEU A 31 11.15 -6.42 9.58
N PHE A 32 11.54 -5.14 9.59
CA PHE A 32 12.93 -4.75 9.81
C PHE A 32 13.35 -4.95 11.26
N GLU A 33 14.42 -5.73 11.45
CA GLU A 33 15.06 -6.02 12.75
C GLU A 33 14.15 -6.66 13.81
N TRP A 34 13.06 -7.31 13.37
CA TRP A 34 12.25 -8.16 14.25
C TRP A 34 13.01 -9.44 14.62
N ARG A 35 12.71 -9.99 15.81
CA ARG A 35 13.24 -11.30 16.21
C ARG A 35 12.61 -12.40 15.35
N TRP A 36 13.40 -13.42 14.99
CA TRP A 36 12.93 -14.55 14.18
C TRP A 36 11.68 -15.26 14.73
N ALA A 37 11.60 -15.43 16.05
CA ALA A 37 10.44 -16.03 16.70
C ALA A 37 9.17 -15.17 16.54
N ASP A 38 9.29 -13.85 16.60
CA ASP A 38 8.17 -12.93 16.40
C ASP A 38 7.77 -12.88 14.94
N ILE A 39 8.74 -12.91 14.01
CA ILE A 39 8.46 -13.01 12.56
C ILE A 39 7.65 -14.27 12.25
N ALA A 40 8.06 -15.42 12.79
CA ALA A 40 7.34 -16.69 12.58
C ALA A 40 5.91 -16.63 13.13
N ALA A 41 5.74 -16.16 14.36
CA ALA A 41 4.43 -15.99 14.98
C ALA A 41 3.54 -15.01 14.19
N GLU A 42 4.11 -13.89 13.72
CA GLU A 42 3.41 -12.86 12.97
C GLU A 42 2.97 -13.37 11.59
N CYS A 43 3.82 -14.17 10.93
CA CYS A 43 3.50 -14.83 9.67
C CYS A 43 2.26 -15.73 9.79
N GLU A 44 2.22 -16.57 10.83
CA GLU A 44 1.16 -17.56 11.02
C GLU A 44 -0.13 -16.94 11.54
N ARG A 45 -0.02 -16.04 12.52
CA ARG A 45 -1.18 -15.52 13.26
C ARG A 45 -1.83 -14.32 12.58
N TYR A 46 -1.08 -13.56 11.79
CA TYR A 46 -1.57 -12.29 11.25
C TYR A 46 -1.34 -12.13 9.75
N LEU A 47 -0.09 -12.14 9.28
CA LEU A 47 0.22 -11.79 7.89
C LEU A 47 -0.40 -12.76 6.88
N GLY A 48 -0.27 -14.06 7.13
CA GLY A 48 -0.87 -15.10 6.31
C GLY A 48 -2.39 -14.92 6.18
N PRO A 49 -3.14 -14.88 7.29
CA PRO A 49 -4.58 -14.62 7.29
C PRO A 49 -5.00 -13.28 6.65
N ASN A 50 -4.19 -12.22 6.79
CA ASN A 50 -4.49 -10.88 6.27
C ASN A 50 -3.93 -10.61 4.86
N GLY A 51 -3.58 -11.65 4.10
CA GLY A 51 -3.34 -11.55 2.66
C GLY A 51 -1.91 -11.20 2.23
N PHE A 52 -0.95 -11.11 3.16
CA PHE A 52 0.46 -10.94 2.80
C PHE A 52 1.04 -12.24 2.21
N GLY A 53 1.79 -12.09 1.13
CA GLY A 53 2.40 -13.19 0.37
C GLY A 53 3.74 -13.67 0.90
N GLY A 54 4.38 -12.90 1.78
CA GLY A 54 5.72 -13.18 2.28
C GLY A 54 6.28 -12.03 3.12
N VAL A 55 7.48 -12.26 3.66
CA VAL A 55 8.22 -11.30 4.48
C VAL A 55 9.60 -11.08 3.87
N GLN A 56 10.05 -9.83 3.88
CA GLN A 56 11.44 -9.47 3.62
C GLN A 56 12.10 -9.05 4.93
N VAL A 57 13.34 -9.47 5.13
CA VAL A 57 14.13 -9.21 6.34
C VAL A 57 15.43 -8.46 6.06
N PHE A 58 15.81 -8.24 4.78
CA PHE A 58 17.01 -7.49 4.36
C PHE A 58 16.84 -6.71 3.03
N LEU A 59 17.34 -5.46 2.97
CA LEU A 59 17.53 -4.43 1.91
C LEU A 59 16.90 -4.49 0.48
N ASN A 60 16.37 -3.33 0.03
CA ASN A 60 16.60 -2.62 -1.28
C ASN A 60 15.61 -1.44 -1.53
N ALA A 61 15.76 -0.63 -2.61
CA ALA A 61 15.69 0.86 -2.80
C ALA A 61 14.43 1.60 -3.41
N ALA A 62 14.35 2.94 -3.21
CA ALA A 62 13.17 3.85 -3.08
C ALA A 62 12.50 4.48 -4.34
N LEU A 63 11.37 5.22 -4.15
CA LEU A 63 10.57 5.88 -5.20
C LEU A 63 10.10 7.33 -4.84
N TYR A 64 9.92 8.20 -5.85
CA TYR A 64 9.53 9.64 -5.75
C TYR A 64 8.18 9.93 -6.45
N VAL A 65 7.37 10.90 -5.96
CA VAL A 65 5.98 11.18 -6.44
C VAL A 65 5.82 12.62 -6.99
N PHE A 66 5.29 12.80 -8.22
CA PHE A 66 4.60 14.00 -8.79
C PHE A 66 4.19 13.86 -10.30
N MET A 67 2.90 13.61 -10.61
CA MET A 67 2.26 13.34 -11.95
C MET A 67 1.87 11.87 -12.25
N ILE A 68 0.94 11.32 -11.47
CA ILE A 68 0.74 9.86 -11.35
C ILE A 68 -0.22 9.21 -12.37
N LYS A 69 -0.68 9.91 -13.41
CA LYS A 69 -1.57 9.34 -14.45
C LYS A 69 -0.90 8.25 -15.30
N ASN A 70 0.36 8.45 -15.67
CA ASN A 70 1.19 7.52 -16.45
C ASN A 70 2.23 6.80 -15.57
N TRP A 71 1.93 6.65 -14.27
CA TRP A 71 2.81 6.06 -13.28
C TRP A 71 3.29 4.65 -13.67
N GLY A 72 4.59 4.39 -13.50
CA GLY A 72 5.23 3.14 -13.91
C GLY A 72 6.32 3.37 -14.96
N GLU A 73 6.36 2.56 -16.03
CA GLU A 73 7.41 2.66 -17.06
C GLU A 73 7.40 4.01 -17.81
N GLY A 74 6.25 4.67 -17.91
CA GLY A 74 6.12 6.02 -18.51
C GLY A 74 6.88 7.12 -17.76
N TRP A 75 7.35 6.81 -16.56
CA TRP A 75 8.19 7.65 -15.71
C TRP A 75 9.68 7.32 -15.80
N GLY A 76 10.06 6.39 -16.69
CA GLY A 76 11.43 5.88 -16.77
C GLY A 76 11.76 4.84 -15.69
N PHE A 77 10.76 4.31 -14.99
CA PHE A 77 10.97 3.19 -14.08
C PHE A 77 11.22 1.89 -14.86
N MET A 78 11.80 0.90 -14.18
CA MET A 78 12.00 -0.44 -14.73
C MET A 78 10.67 -1.11 -15.13
N SER A 79 10.77 -2.16 -15.94
CA SER A 79 9.58 -2.92 -16.33
C SER A 79 8.85 -3.47 -15.11
N SER A 80 7.51 -3.39 -15.10
CA SER A 80 6.71 -3.70 -13.92
C SER A 80 6.95 -5.12 -13.37
N ASP A 81 7.22 -6.08 -14.25
CA ASP A 81 7.52 -7.48 -13.93
C ASP A 81 8.89 -7.72 -13.29
N LYS A 82 9.74 -6.68 -13.25
CA LYS A 82 11.09 -6.70 -12.64
C LYS A 82 11.22 -5.73 -11.48
N SER A 83 10.12 -5.07 -11.09
CA SER A 83 10.13 -3.99 -10.12
C SER A 83 9.59 -4.46 -8.77
N LEU A 84 10.43 -4.39 -7.74
CA LEU A 84 10.01 -4.41 -6.34
C LEU A 84 9.80 -2.96 -5.91
N VAL A 85 8.58 -2.60 -5.52
CA VAL A 85 8.21 -1.21 -5.19
C VAL A 85 7.80 -1.05 -3.74
N PHE A 86 8.09 0.12 -3.18
CA PHE A 86 7.72 0.52 -1.83
C PHE A 86 7.76 2.05 -1.70
N VAL A 87 7.13 2.58 -0.65
CA VAL A 87 7.17 4.02 -0.33
C VAL A 87 8.46 4.38 0.39
N ASP A 88 8.77 3.66 1.47
CA ASP A 88 9.98 3.80 2.26
C ASP A 88 10.64 2.43 2.53
N ASN A 89 11.90 2.47 2.92
CA ASN A 89 12.64 1.36 3.50
C ASN A 89 13.37 1.82 4.76
N HIS A 90 14.00 0.89 5.46
CA HIS A 90 14.72 1.20 6.70
C HIS A 90 15.85 2.24 6.56
N ASP A 91 16.49 2.34 5.39
CA ASP A 91 17.58 3.29 5.17
C ASP A 91 17.02 4.69 4.94
N ASN A 92 16.15 4.83 3.95
CA ASN A 92 15.64 6.14 3.54
C ASN A 92 14.61 6.75 4.48
N GLN A 93 13.95 5.95 5.32
CA GLN A 93 13.07 6.49 6.36
C GLN A 93 13.83 7.24 7.47
N ARG A 94 15.17 7.10 7.49
CA ARG A 94 16.09 7.84 8.37
C ARG A 94 16.76 9.02 7.67
N GLY A 95 16.39 9.29 6.41
CA GLY A 95 17.04 10.29 5.57
C GLY A 95 18.34 9.81 4.91
N HIS A 96 18.70 8.53 5.07
CA HIS A 96 19.82 7.93 4.35
C HIS A 96 19.43 7.51 2.93
N GLY A 97 20.41 7.25 2.08
CA GLY A 97 20.18 6.66 0.76
C GLY A 97 19.34 7.49 -0.22
N ALA A 98 18.70 6.79 -1.16
CA ALA A 98 17.96 7.39 -2.25
C ALA A 98 16.57 7.87 -1.78
N GLY A 99 16.20 9.09 -2.15
CA GLY A 99 14.97 9.72 -1.68
C GLY A 99 15.22 11.04 -0.95
N GLY A 100 16.17 11.02 0.00
CA GLY A 100 16.40 12.12 0.92
C GLY A 100 15.11 12.57 1.62
N ALA A 101 14.96 13.88 1.80
CA ALA A 101 13.83 14.48 2.51
C ALA A 101 12.45 14.31 1.84
N SER A 102 12.37 13.77 0.62
CA SER A 102 11.10 13.55 -0.08
C SER A 102 10.39 12.26 0.35
N ILE A 103 11.08 11.38 1.07
CA ILE A 103 10.53 10.09 1.49
C ILE A 103 9.52 10.32 2.60
N VAL A 104 8.30 9.87 2.34
CA VAL A 104 7.21 9.88 3.31
C VAL A 104 7.31 8.62 4.16
N THR A 105 7.24 8.77 5.49
CA THR A 105 7.44 7.66 6.45
C THR A 105 6.29 7.60 7.44
N PHE A 106 6.30 6.63 8.36
CA PHE A 106 5.31 6.58 9.45
C PHE A 106 5.28 7.84 10.34
N TRP A 107 6.34 8.65 10.36
CA TRP A 107 6.35 9.94 11.05
C TRP A 107 5.38 10.95 10.41
N ASP A 108 5.09 10.77 9.12
CA ASP A 108 4.17 11.58 8.31
C ASP A 108 2.88 10.79 8.06
N ALA A 109 2.35 10.17 9.13
CA ALA A 109 1.36 9.08 9.06
C ALA A 109 0.18 9.32 8.10
N ARG A 110 -0.34 10.56 8.03
CA ARG A 110 -1.46 10.91 7.15
C ARG A 110 -1.09 10.78 5.66
N LEU A 111 -0.01 11.42 5.24
CA LEU A 111 0.49 11.32 3.86
C LEU A 111 1.00 9.92 3.55
N TYR A 112 1.61 9.26 4.54
CA TYR A 112 2.12 7.89 4.39
C TYR A 112 1.01 6.89 4.04
N LYS A 113 -0.11 6.95 4.77
CA LYS A 113 -1.29 6.11 4.49
C LYS A 113 -1.79 6.31 3.06
N MET A 114 -1.84 7.54 2.57
CA MET A 114 -2.24 7.85 1.19
C MET A 114 -1.25 7.30 0.16
N ALA A 115 0.04 7.50 0.36
CA ALA A 115 1.09 7.00 -0.54
C ALA A 115 1.08 5.48 -0.64
N VAL A 116 0.96 4.79 0.51
CA VAL A 116 0.87 3.32 0.56
C VAL A 116 -0.42 2.82 -0.07
N ALA A 117 -1.55 3.50 0.14
CA ALA A 117 -2.82 3.16 -0.51
C ALA A 117 -2.74 3.27 -2.03
N PHE A 118 -2.15 4.35 -2.55
CA PHE A 118 -1.92 4.52 -3.99
C PHE A 118 -1.03 3.40 -4.55
N MET A 119 0.10 3.12 -3.89
CA MET A 119 1.01 2.04 -4.28
C MET A 119 0.29 0.68 -4.33
N LEU A 120 -0.51 0.35 -3.31
CA LEU A 120 -1.22 -0.92 -3.22
C LEU A 120 -2.36 -1.03 -4.24
N ALA A 121 -3.04 0.07 -4.56
CA ALA A 121 -4.11 0.08 -5.56
C ALA A 121 -3.58 0.04 -7.01
N HIS A 122 -2.45 0.68 -7.30
CA HIS A 122 -1.88 0.77 -8.64
C HIS A 122 -1.28 -0.58 -9.10
N PRO A 123 -1.45 -1.03 -10.36
CA PRO A 123 -0.97 -2.36 -10.79
C PRO A 123 0.55 -2.51 -10.86
N TYR A 124 1.29 -1.42 -10.94
CA TYR A 124 2.74 -1.42 -11.15
C TYR A 124 3.51 -2.11 -10.01
N GLY A 125 4.46 -2.96 -10.40
CA GLY A 125 5.43 -3.61 -9.52
C GLY A 125 4.86 -4.67 -8.58
N PHE A 126 5.77 -5.36 -7.90
CA PHE A 126 5.48 -6.20 -6.75
C PHE A 126 5.69 -5.40 -5.46
N THR A 127 4.66 -5.26 -4.64
CA THR A 127 4.64 -4.27 -3.56
C THR A 127 5.20 -4.79 -2.26
N ARG A 128 6.02 -3.99 -1.60
CA ARG A 128 6.52 -4.22 -0.24
C ARG A 128 6.06 -3.10 0.68
N VAL A 129 5.39 -3.47 1.77
CA VAL A 129 4.99 -2.56 2.85
C VAL A 129 6.09 -2.53 3.90
N MET A 130 6.49 -1.36 4.40
CA MET A 130 7.45 -1.25 5.49
C MET A 130 6.77 -1.50 6.85
N SER A 131 7.52 -2.05 7.81
CA SER A 131 7.09 -2.13 9.20
C SER A 131 8.27 -1.78 10.11
N SER A 132 8.09 -0.73 10.88
CA SER A 132 9.18 -0.01 11.55
C SER A 132 9.09 -0.10 13.08
N TYR A 133 10.06 0.54 13.72
CA TYR A 133 10.07 0.86 15.14
C TYR A 133 10.35 2.36 15.32
N ARG A 134 9.97 2.92 16.47
CA ARG A 134 10.27 4.29 16.86
C ARG A 134 11.66 4.36 17.48
N TRP A 135 12.33 5.46 17.20
CA TRP A 135 13.57 5.90 17.86
C TRP A 135 13.42 7.38 18.26
N ASP A 136 14.34 7.88 19.08
CA ASP A 136 14.31 9.27 19.53
C ASP A 136 14.82 10.21 18.42
N ARG A 137 14.04 10.36 17.35
CA ARG A 137 14.38 11.16 16.17
C ARG A 137 14.71 12.60 16.55
N ASN A 138 15.89 13.09 16.16
CA ASN A 138 16.39 14.42 16.49
C ASN A 138 16.94 15.13 15.25
N ILE A 139 16.09 15.89 14.57
CA ILE A 139 16.47 16.61 13.35
C ILE A 139 17.19 17.91 13.69
N VAL A 140 18.48 17.99 13.34
CA VAL A 140 19.30 19.20 13.43
C VAL A 140 19.82 19.55 12.05
N ASN A 141 19.51 20.75 11.56
CA ASN A 141 19.88 21.22 10.20
C ASN A 141 19.48 20.24 9.08
N GLY A 142 18.30 19.61 9.21
CA GLY A 142 17.77 18.67 8.22
C GLY A 142 18.34 17.25 8.27
N VAL A 143 19.19 16.94 9.26
CA VAL A 143 19.77 15.61 9.46
C VAL A 143 19.38 15.08 10.84
N ASP A 144 18.92 13.83 10.88
CA ASP A 144 18.63 13.14 12.14
C ASP A 144 19.94 12.75 12.84
N GLN A 145 20.20 13.35 14.00
CA GLN A 145 21.40 13.05 14.80
C GLN A 145 21.33 11.68 15.48
N ASN A 146 20.16 11.04 15.47
CA ASN A 146 19.86 9.78 16.12
C ASN A 146 19.44 8.69 15.12
N ASP A 147 19.75 8.86 13.83
CA ASP A 147 19.47 7.91 12.75
C ASP A 147 20.11 6.52 12.94
N TRP A 148 21.19 6.45 13.73
CA TRP A 148 21.92 5.22 14.06
C TRP A 148 21.23 4.33 15.10
N GLN A 149 20.14 4.78 15.72
CA GLN A 149 19.48 4.01 16.78
C GLN A 149 18.88 2.70 16.26
N GLY A 150 19.31 1.60 16.88
CA GLY A 150 18.82 0.25 16.64
C GLY A 150 17.38 0.02 17.15
N PRO A 151 16.87 -1.22 17.07
CA PRO A 151 15.51 -1.54 17.41
C PRO A 151 15.28 -1.43 18.93
N PRO A 152 14.02 -1.41 19.40
CA PRO A 152 13.71 -1.52 20.83
C PRO A 152 14.47 -2.69 21.45
N SER A 153 15.37 -2.40 22.40
CA SER A 153 16.34 -3.36 22.94
C SER A 153 16.39 -3.34 24.46
N ASN A 154 16.78 -4.46 25.06
CA ASN A 154 17.08 -4.57 26.48
C ASN A 154 18.48 -3.99 26.77
N GLY A 155 18.81 -3.82 28.06
CA GLY A 155 20.10 -3.27 28.48
C GLY A 155 21.31 -4.13 28.10
N ASP A 156 21.09 -5.40 27.72
CA ASP A 156 22.11 -6.33 27.22
C ASP A 156 22.28 -6.30 25.69
N GLY A 157 21.54 -5.43 24.99
CA GLY A 157 21.57 -5.28 23.53
C GLY A 157 20.68 -6.28 22.78
N SER A 158 19.97 -7.19 23.46
CA SER A 158 19.00 -8.06 22.81
C SER A 158 17.74 -7.29 22.40
N THR A 159 17.23 -7.56 21.20
CA THR A 159 15.98 -6.97 20.71
C THR A 159 14.79 -7.37 21.60
N LYS A 160 13.88 -6.44 21.87
CA LYS A 160 12.66 -6.67 22.63
C LYS A 160 11.61 -7.46 21.83
N PRO A 161 10.69 -8.17 22.51
CA PRO A 161 9.51 -8.74 21.86
C PRO A 161 8.65 -7.67 21.20
N VAL A 162 7.75 -8.10 20.31
CA VAL A 162 6.68 -7.26 19.76
C VAL A 162 5.36 -7.57 20.47
N PRO A 163 4.99 -6.85 21.56
CA PRO A 163 3.71 -7.06 22.20
C PRO A 163 2.56 -6.55 21.31
N ILE A 164 1.45 -7.29 21.28
CA ILE A 164 0.23 -6.90 20.57
C ILE A 164 -0.79 -6.39 21.57
N ASN A 165 -1.24 -5.16 21.35
CA ASN A 165 -2.24 -4.48 22.17
C ASN A 165 -3.65 -4.99 21.84
N PRO A 166 -4.65 -4.78 22.73
CA PRO A 166 -6.04 -5.21 22.49
C PRO A 166 -6.69 -4.62 21.23
N ASP A 167 -6.25 -3.43 20.79
CA ASP A 167 -6.69 -2.78 19.56
C ASP A 167 -5.92 -3.27 18.31
N SER A 168 -5.14 -4.34 18.45
CA SER A 168 -4.28 -4.94 17.43
C SER A 168 -3.06 -4.11 17.00
N THR A 169 -2.80 -2.97 17.63
CA THR A 169 -1.54 -2.22 17.46
C THR A 169 -0.39 -2.93 18.17
N CYS A 170 0.85 -2.49 17.93
CA CYS A 170 2.02 -3.00 18.64
C CYS A 170 2.45 -2.06 19.76
N GLY A 171 2.99 -2.63 20.84
CA GLY A 171 3.59 -1.88 21.95
C GLY A 171 5.12 -1.80 21.86
N ASP A 172 5.75 -1.34 22.95
CA ASP A 172 7.20 -1.28 23.14
C ASP A 172 8.01 -0.60 22.02
N GLY A 173 7.42 0.44 21.42
CA GLY A 173 8.09 1.24 20.38
C GLY A 173 7.97 0.67 18.97
N TRP A 174 7.44 -0.54 18.78
CA TRP A 174 7.14 -1.06 17.45
C TRP A 174 5.98 -0.31 16.80
N VAL A 175 6.15 0.12 15.55
CA VAL A 175 5.15 0.95 14.85
C VAL A 175 4.06 0.09 14.21
N CYS A 176 4.47 -1.01 13.58
CA CYS A 176 3.56 -1.96 12.93
C CYS A 176 2.59 -1.32 11.93
N GLU A 177 3.11 -0.56 10.97
CA GLU A 177 2.33 0.06 9.88
C GLU A 177 1.47 -0.98 9.14
N HIS A 178 1.99 -2.20 8.99
CA HIS A 178 1.26 -3.32 8.38
C HIS A 178 -0.01 -3.74 9.15
N ARG A 179 -0.18 -3.32 10.41
CA ARG A 179 -1.38 -3.53 11.23
C ARG A 179 -2.36 -2.36 11.20
N TRP A 180 -1.95 -1.21 10.66
CA TRP A 180 -2.84 -0.07 10.51
C TRP A 180 -3.97 -0.46 9.56
N ARG A 181 -5.23 -0.20 9.96
CA ARG A 181 -6.43 -0.63 9.22
C ARG A 181 -6.35 -0.24 7.75
N GLN A 182 -5.97 1.01 7.49
CA GLN A 182 -5.84 1.61 6.16
C GLN A 182 -4.85 0.83 5.29
N ILE A 183 -3.71 0.41 5.84
CA ILE A 183 -2.67 -0.31 5.10
C ILE A 183 -3.05 -1.78 4.94
N LYS A 184 -3.46 -2.46 6.02
CA LYS A 184 -3.91 -3.86 6.02
C LYS A 184 -5.05 -4.08 5.03
N ASN A 185 -6.05 -3.20 5.03
CA ASN A 185 -7.18 -3.30 4.13
C ASN A 185 -6.78 -3.00 2.67
N MET A 186 -5.80 -2.13 2.42
CA MET A 186 -5.28 -1.91 1.08
C MET A 186 -4.43 -3.07 0.56
N VAL A 187 -3.80 -3.86 1.44
CA VAL A 187 -3.20 -5.15 1.07
C VAL A 187 -4.29 -6.13 0.61
N ALA A 188 -5.41 -6.20 1.32
CA ALA A 188 -6.57 -6.99 0.89
C ALA A 188 -7.15 -6.47 -0.44
N PHE A 189 -7.30 -5.15 -0.59
CA PHE A 189 -7.73 -4.49 -1.84
C PHE A 189 -6.87 -4.97 -3.02
N ARG A 190 -5.53 -4.91 -2.89
CA ARG A 190 -4.61 -5.32 -3.96
C ARG A 190 -4.84 -6.77 -4.41
N ASN A 191 -5.09 -7.66 -3.45
CA ASN A 191 -5.38 -9.06 -3.73
C ASN A 191 -6.73 -9.24 -4.46
N VAL A 192 -7.79 -8.54 -4.03
CA VAL A 192 -9.12 -8.59 -4.66
C VAL A 192 -9.06 -8.14 -6.11
N VAL A 193 -8.30 -7.08 -6.39
CA VAL A 193 -8.20 -6.46 -7.73
C VAL A 193 -7.07 -7.04 -8.58
N ASN A 194 -6.41 -8.11 -8.13
CA ASN A 194 -5.29 -8.71 -8.85
C ASN A 194 -5.70 -9.10 -10.28
N GLY A 195 -4.82 -8.83 -11.25
CA GLY A 195 -5.04 -9.05 -12.67
C GLY A 195 -5.99 -8.07 -13.37
N GLN A 196 -6.63 -7.14 -12.64
CA GLN A 196 -7.51 -6.14 -13.26
C GLN A 196 -6.72 -4.97 -13.86
N ALA A 197 -7.16 -4.46 -15.00
CA ALA A 197 -6.56 -3.31 -15.66
C ALA A 197 -6.71 -2.02 -14.84
N PHE A 198 -5.76 -1.10 -14.98
CA PHE A 198 -5.92 0.28 -14.54
C PHE A 198 -6.90 1.00 -15.47
N SER A 199 -7.96 1.60 -14.94
CA SER A 199 -9.08 2.12 -15.74
C SER A 199 -9.80 3.26 -15.03
N ASN A 200 -10.69 3.98 -15.72
CA ASN A 200 -11.51 5.07 -15.17
C ASN A 200 -10.70 6.11 -14.37
N TRP A 201 -9.53 6.47 -14.88
CA TRP A 201 -8.73 7.56 -14.31
C TRP A 201 -9.51 8.88 -14.39
N TRP A 202 -9.53 9.62 -13.30
CA TRP A 202 -9.99 10.99 -13.22
C TRP A 202 -9.03 11.79 -12.35
N ASP A 203 -8.82 13.05 -12.72
CA ASP A 203 -8.10 14.05 -11.94
C ASP A 203 -8.78 15.40 -12.13
N ASN A 204 -8.62 16.30 -11.18
CA ASN A 204 -9.10 17.68 -11.27
C ASN A 204 -8.06 18.64 -11.88
N GLY A 205 -6.94 18.13 -12.40
CA GLY A 205 -5.79 18.94 -12.82
C GLY A 205 -4.85 19.39 -11.68
N ASP A 206 -5.14 19.01 -10.44
CA ASP A 206 -4.31 19.29 -9.24
C ASP A 206 -4.10 18.00 -8.43
N ASN A 207 -4.47 17.94 -7.13
CA ASN A 207 -4.19 16.80 -6.26
C ASN A 207 -5.43 15.99 -5.81
N GLN A 208 -6.56 16.15 -6.50
CA GLN A 208 -7.68 15.22 -6.41
C GLN A 208 -7.65 14.23 -7.57
N ILE A 209 -7.59 12.94 -7.24
CA ILE A 209 -7.49 11.87 -8.23
C ILE A 209 -8.40 10.70 -7.89
N SER A 210 -8.75 9.92 -8.90
CA SER A 210 -9.35 8.61 -8.71
C SER A 210 -9.05 7.66 -9.85
N PHE A 211 -9.14 6.37 -9.58
CA PHE A 211 -9.09 5.34 -10.61
C PHE A 211 -9.71 4.04 -10.12
N SER A 212 -10.02 3.18 -11.09
CA SER A 212 -10.52 1.83 -10.87
C SER A 212 -9.48 0.77 -11.26
N ARG A 213 -9.66 -0.41 -10.69
CA ARG A 213 -9.03 -1.64 -11.11
C ARG A 213 -10.10 -2.56 -11.70
N GLY A 214 -10.29 -2.41 -13.02
CA GLY A 214 -11.38 -3.05 -13.76
C GLY A 214 -12.73 -2.78 -13.11
N ASN A 215 -13.49 -3.84 -12.84
CA ASN A 215 -14.77 -3.79 -12.15
C ASN A 215 -14.70 -4.32 -10.71
N LYS A 216 -13.50 -4.39 -10.12
CA LYS A 216 -13.28 -5.01 -8.80
C LYS A 216 -12.87 -4.05 -7.69
N GLY A 217 -12.31 -2.89 -8.00
CA GLY A 217 -11.99 -1.91 -6.96
C GLY A 217 -11.86 -0.50 -7.49
N PHE A 218 -12.04 0.46 -6.60
CA PHE A 218 -11.97 1.90 -6.88
C PHE A 218 -11.29 2.62 -5.71
N LEU A 219 -10.39 3.54 -6.02
CA LEU A 219 -9.69 4.41 -5.08
C LEU A 219 -9.91 5.86 -5.50
N VAL A 220 -10.23 6.72 -4.54
CA VAL A 220 -10.28 8.18 -4.70
C VAL A 220 -9.46 8.83 -3.59
N ILE A 221 -8.66 9.83 -3.94
CA ILE A 221 -7.77 10.55 -3.03
C ILE A 221 -8.03 12.04 -3.18
N ASN A 222 -8.15 12.75 -2.06
CA ASN A 222 -8.11 14.20 -1.99
C ASN A 222 -6.84 14.65 -1.26
N ASN A 223 -5.89 15.21 -1.98
CA ASN A 223 -4.70 15.84 -1.40
C ASN A 223 -4.64 17.35 -1.69
N ASP A 224 -5.76 17.95 -2.12
CA ASP A 224 -5.88 19.39 -2.23
C ASP A 224 -6.30 20.02 -0.90
N ASP A 225 -6.18 21.34 -0.80
CA ASP A 225 -6.54 22.11 0.38
C ASP A 225 -8.05 22.46 0.46
N TRP A 226 -8.90 21.80 -0.33
CA TRP A 226 -10.36 21.97 -0.34
C TRP A 226 -11.10 20.63 -0.47
N GLU A 227 -12.43 20.64 -0.26
CA GLU A 227 -13.29 19.45 -0.35
C GLU A 227 -13.35 18.90 -1.79
N LEU A 228 -13.17 17.59 -1.93
CA LEU A 228 -13.56 16.84 -3.12
C LEU A 228 -15.06 16.56 -3.01
N ASN A 229 -15.87 16.99 -3.97
CA ASN A 229 -17.30 16.74 -4.04
C ASN A 229 -17.71 16.41 -5.47
N GLU A 230 -17.53 15.16 -5.87
CA GLU A 230 -17.64 14.73 -7.26
C GLU A 230 -18.40 13.43 -7.42
N THR A 231 -19.10 13.27 -8.55
CA THR A 231 -19.71 12.00 -8.93
C THR A 231 -18.83 11.32 -9.97
N LEU A 232 -18.22 10.19 -9.62
CA LEU A 232 -17.16 9.54 -10.38
C LEU A 232 -17.62 8.20 -10.94
N ASN A 233 -17.11 7.83 -12.13
CA ASN A 233 -17.34 6.50 -12.70
C ASN A 233 -16.43 5.48 -12.02
N THR A 234 -17.01 4.62 -11.20
CA THR A 234 -16.23 3.63 -10.43
C THR A 234 -15.88 2.38 -11.23
N GLY A 235 -16.65 2.09 -12.29
CA GLY A 235 -16.60 0.81 -13.00
C GLY A 235 -17.13 -0.38 -12.21
N LEU A 236 -17.59 -0.19 -10.96
CA LEU A 236 -18.11 -1.24 -10.10
C LEU A 236 -19.59 -1.52 -10.39
N PRO A 237 -20.08 -2.75 -10.15
CA PRO A 237 -21.51 -3.05 -10.19
C PRO A 237 -22.28 -2.24 -9.14
N GLY A 238 -23.53 -1.88 -9.44
CA GLY A 238 -24.40 -1.15 -8.51
C GLY A 238 -24.61 -1.88 -7.18
N GLY A 239 -24.68 -1.12 -6.09
CA GLY A 239 -24.88 -1.59 -4.71
C GLY A 239 -24.14 -0.74 -3.68
N THR A 240 -24.25 -1.13 -2.40
CA THR A 240 -23.60 -0.44 -1.28
C THR A 240 -22.27 -1.10 -0.96
N TYR A 241 -21.23 -0.30 -0.81
CA TYR A 241 -19.87 -0.74 -0.50
C TYR A 241 -19.38 -0.09 0.78
N CYS A 242 -18.67 -0.85 1.61
CA CYS A 242 -17.97 -0.30 2.77
C CYS A 242 -16.65 0.32 2.33
N ASP A 243 -16.42 1.56 2.77
CA ASP A 243 -15.10 2.19 2.69
C ASP A 243 -14.15 1.48 3.65
N VAL A 244 -13.11 0.86 3.08
CA VAL A 244 -12.14 0.07 3.85
C VAL A 244 -11.04 0.94 4.50
N ILE A 245 -11.07 2.26 4.28
CA ILE A 245 -10.14 3.21 4.90
C ILE A 245 -10.71 3.70 6.24
N SER A 246 -11.91 4.28 6.23
CA SER A 246 -12.59 4.71 7.47
C SER A 246 -13.11 3.55 8.32
N GLY A 247 -13.32 2.36 7.74
CA GLY A 247 -13.81 1.20 8.47
C GLY A 247 -13.55 -0.13 7.75
N GLN A 248 -14.50 -1.06 7.88
CA GLN A 248 -14.49 -2.38 7.25
C GLN A 248 -15.90 -2.94 7.12
N LYS A 249 -16.07 -3.97 6.28
CA LYS A 249 -17.26 -4.81 6.25
C LYS A 249 -17.18 -5.82 7.40
N GLU A 250 -18.14 -5.78 8.31
CA GLU A 250 -18.19 -6.68 9.46
C GLU A 250 -19.63 -7.11 9.74
N SER A 251 -19.91 -8.41 9.74
CA SER A 251 -21.26 -8.95 9.98
C SER A 251 -22.35 -8.35 9.08
N GLY A 252 -22.03 -8.12 7.80
CA GLY A 252 -22.99 -7.61 6.81
C GLY A 252 -23.30 -6.11 6.92
N ARG A 253 -22.51 -5.34 7.68
CA ARG A 253 -22.62 -3.88 7.79
C ARG A 253 -21.25 -3.21 7.64
N CYS A 254 -21.26 -1.92 7.33
CA CYS A 254 -20.05 -1.11 7.31
C CYS A 254 -19.83 -0.47 8.67
N THR A 255 -18.60 -0.54 9.19
CA THR A 255 -18.22 0.15 10.44
C THR A 255 -17.78 1.59 10.21
N GLY A 256 -17.47 1.96 8.97
CA GLY A 256 -17.10 3.30 8.53
C GLY A 256 -18.11 3.86 7.52
N LYS A 257 -17.62 4.66 6.57
CA LYS A 257 -18.44 5.25 5.51
C LYS A 257 -18.99 4.17 4.56
N GLU A 258 -20.15 4.45 4.01
CA GLU A 258 -20.76 3.67 2.93
C GLU A 258 -20.72 4.45 1.62
N VAL A 259 -20.47 3.75 0.52
CA VAL A 259 -20.53 4.30 -0.84
C VAL A 259 -21.59 3.55 -1.62
N VAL A 260 -22.58 4.28 -2.11
CA VAL A 260 -23.64 3.73 -2.96
C VAL A 260 -23.24 3.93 -4.42
N VAL A 261 -23.01 2.82 -5.12
CA VAL A 261 -22.77 2.80 -6.57
C VAL A 261 -24.10 2.60 -7.29
N GLY A 262 -24.44 3.51 -8.19
CA GLY A 262 -25.63 3.45 -9.03
C GLY A 262 -25.58 2.30 -10.06
N GLY A 263 -26.71 2.00 -10.68
CA GLY A 263 -26.79 1.00 -11.75
C GLY A 263 -25.98 1.36 -13.00
N ASP A 264 -25.60 2.63 -13.15
CA ASP A 264 -24.70 3.17 -14.17
C ASP A 264 -23.21 3.07 -13.81
N GLY A 265 -22.88 2.51 -12.64
CA GLY A 265 -21.51 2.37 -12.14
C GLY A 265 -20.91 3.64 -11.53
N ARG A 266 -21.70 4.72 -11.37
CA ARG A 266 -21.23 5.98 -10.77
C ARG A 266 -21.55 6.05 -9.28
N ALA A 267 -20.73 6.78 -8.54
CA ALA A 267 -20.96 7.06 -7.12
C ALA A 267 -20.53 8.50 -6.78
N SER A 268 -21.21 9.13 -5.83
CA SER A 268 -20.85 10.45 -5.31
C SER A 268 -19.88 10.32 -4.14
N PHE A 269 -18.79 11.08 -4.19
CA PHE A 269 -17.76 11.14 -3.16
C PHE A 269 -17.67 12.55 -2.61
N ARG A 270 -17.73 12.66 -1.28
CA ARG A 270 -17.46 13.88 -0.52
C ARG A 270 -16.35 13.62 0.47
N ILE A 271 -15.20 14.23 0.26
CA ILE A 271 -13.99 14.01 1.07
C ILE A 271 -13.42 15.36 1.44
N SER A 272 -13.54 15.74 2.71
CA SER A 272 -12.93 16.98 3.20
C SER A 272 -11.42 16.82 3.29
N ASN A 273 -10.67 17.88 2.97
CA ASN A 273 -9.23 17.95 3.16
C ASN A 273 -8.82 17.91 4.64
N GLN A 274 -9.76 18.00 5.58
CA GLN A 274 -9.54 17.92 7.03
C GLN A 274 -9.78 16.51 7.60
N GLU A 275 -10.20 15.54 6.77
CA GLU A 275 -10.40 14.16 7.24
C GLU A 275 -9.09 13.54 7.72
N GLU A 276 -9.20 12.62 8.70
CA GLU A 276 -8.06 11.84 9.21
C GLU A 276 -7.31 11.12 8.07
N ASP A 277 -8.09 10.56 7.15
CA ASP A 277 -7.65 9.88 5.94
C ASP A 277 -8.46 10.43 4.74
N PRO A 278 -7.92 11.40 3.98
CA PRO A 278 -8.68 12.07 2.92
C PRO A 278 -8.70 11.24 1.63
N PHE A 279 -9.04 9.96 1.75
CA PHE A 279 -9.15 9.03 0.64
C PHE A 279 -10.11 7.90 0.99
N ILE A 280 -10.79 7.36 -0.02
CA ILE A 280 -11.78 6.29 0.12
C ILE A 280 -11.40 5.15 -0.82
N ALA A 281 -11.50 3.92 -0.33
CA ALA A 281 -11.28 2.72 -1.14
C ALA A 281 -12.43 1.74 -0.97
N ILE A 282 -12.97 1.26 -2.09
CA ILE A 282 -14.03 0.25 -2.13
C ILE A 282 -13.69 -0.85 -3.12
N HIS A 283 -14.09 -2.10 -2.83
CA HIS A 283 -13.79 -3.23 -3.70
C HIS A 283 -14.89 -4.30 -3.65
N ALA A 284 -14.84 -5.27 -4.55
CA ALA A 284 -15.86 -6.31 -4.72
C ALA A 284 -16.22 -7.00 -3.40
N ASP A 285 -15.21 -7.36 -2.60
CA ASP A 285 -15.43 -8.03 -1.31
C ASP A 285 -15.88 -7.08 -0.16
N SER A 286 -15.85 -5.76 -0.36
CA SER A 286 -16.41 -4.78 0.58
C SER A 286 -17.86 -4.39 0.28
N LYS A 287 -18.42 -4.90 -0.82
CA LYS A 287 -19.85 -4.76 -1.15
C LYS A 287 -20.71 -5.47 -0.12
N LEU A 288 -21.81 -4.86 0.34
CA LEU A 288 -22.80 -5.49 1.24
C LEU A 288 -23.60 -6.58 0.53
#